data_AF-A4BZJ3-F1
#
_entry.id   AF-A4BZJ3-F1
#
_cell.length_a   1.000
_cell.length_b   1.000
_cell.length_c   1.000
_cell.angle_alpha   90.00
_cell.angle_beta   90.00
_cell.angle_gamma   90.00
#
_symmetry.space_group_name_H-M   'P 1'
#
loop_
_entity.id
_entity.type
_entity.pdbx_description
1 polymer ?
#
loop_
_entity_poly.entity_id
_entity_poly.type
_entity_poly.pdbx_seq_one_letter_code
_entity_poly.pdbx_strand_id
1 'polypeptide(L)'
;METQKIWSKFNNELYFFILKKVKNKDVANDIFQNTFLKIHENVSSLKKEEKTRAWIFQIARNEIFNHFRKESMYVEKVDTVREVPFQKYEDICCFDKFISDLPEIYRLVIELIYIKGRRQKEVAKELEISLENVKARIKRAKDILKKKFNECCKYEFDENGKLIGDSNCSICSKE
;
A
#
# COMPACT_ATOMS: atom_id res chain seq x y z
N MET A 1 25.02 -5.30 -1.08
CA MET A 1 23.92 -5.66 -2.00
C MET A 1 23.89 -4.64 -3.11
N GLU A 2 23.68 -5.05 -4.36
CA GLU A 2 23.71 -4.13 -5.50
C GLU A 2 22.31 -3.60 -5.84
N THR A 3 22.22 -2.34 -6.24
CA THR A 3 20.96 -1.69 -6.64
C THR A 3 20.27 -2.43 -7.79
N GLN A 4 21.02 -3.03 -8.71
CA GLN A 4 20.47 -3.83 -9.81
C GLN A 4 19.65 -5.03 -9.29
N LYS A 5 20.11 -5.71 -8.23
CA LYS A 5 19.35 -6.81 -7.61
C LYS A 5 18.06 -6.33 -6.97
N ILE A 6 18.07 -5.14 -6.36
CA ILE A 6 16.86 -4.51 -5.83
C ILE A 6 15.89 -4.18 -6.96
N TRP A 7 16.38 -3.56 -8.03
CA TRP A 7 15.58 -3.20 -9.19
C TRP A 7 14.87 -4.43 -9.76
N SER A 8 15.60 -5.47 -10.13
CA SER A 8 15.03 -6.67 -10.74
C SER A 8 14.00 -7.37 -9.84
N LYS A 9 14.15 -7.29 -8.52
CA LYS A 9 13.27 -7.97 -7.57
C LYS A 9 12.04 -7.15 -7.16
N PHE A 10 12.14 -5.82 -7.09
CA PHE A 10 11.12 -4.98 -6.45
C PHE A 10 10.51 -3.91 -7.36
N ASN A 11 10.97 -3.70 -8.60
CA ASN A 11 10.49 -2.58 -9.45
C ASN A 11 8.96 -2.57 -9.60
N ASN A 12 8.35 -3.66 -10.05
CA ASN A 12 6.91 -3.74 -10.29
C ASN A 12 6.12 -3.60 -8.99
N GLU A 13 6.51 -4.36 -7.96
CA GLU A 13 5.85 -4.33 -6.65
C GLU A 13 5.87 -2.92 -6.05
N LEU A 14 7.00 -2.23 -6.15
CA LEU A 14 7.19 -0.88 -5.62
C LEU A 14 6.40 0.16 -6.41
N TYR A 15 6.42 0.07 -7.74
CA TYR A 15 5.66 0.96 -8.62
C TYR A 15 4.15 0.85 -8.35
N PHE A 16 3.61 -0.37 -8.34
CA PHE A 16 2.19 -0.58 -8.06
C PHE A 16 1.80 -0.19 -6.63
N PHE A 17 2.69 -0.40 -5.66
CA PHE A 17 2.48 0.08 -4.29
C PHE A 17 2.35 1.61 -4.24
N ILE A 18 3.22 2.33 -4.95
CA ILE A 18 3.17 3.79 -5.03
C ILE A 18 1.91 4.24 -5.78
N LEU A 19 1.65 3.67 -6.97
CA LEU A 19 0.50 4.00 -7.80
C LEU A 19 -0.83 3.82 -7.05
N LYS A 20 -0.98 2.73 -6.29
CA LYS A 20 -2.17 2.48 -5.47
C LYS A 20 -2.39 3.56 -4.40
N LYS A 21 -1.32 4.21 -3.93
CA LYS A 21 -1.38 5.26 -2.90
C LYS A 21 -1.67 6.64 -3.46
N VAL A 22 -1.04 6.99 -4.59
CA VAL A 22 -1.15 8.34 -5.16
C VAL A 22 -2.23 8.47 -6.21
N LYS A 23 -2.68 7.35 -6.80
CA LYS A 23 -3.76 7.31 -7.80
C LYS A 23 -3.55 8.32 -8.94
N ASN A 24 -2.30 8.45 -9.38
CA ASN A 24 -1.91 9.28 -10.50
C ASN A 24 -0.62 8.69 -11.08
N LYS A 25 -0.61 8.38 -12.38
CA LYS A 25 0.52 7.69 -13.04
C LYS A 25 1.78 8.55 -13.09
N ASP A 26 1.65 9.84 -13.40
CA ASP A 26 2.78 10.76 -13.50
C ASP A 26 3.44 10.97 -12.14
N VAL A 27 2.62 11.24 -11.12
CA VAL A 27 3.07 11.35 -9.73
C VAL A 27 3.71 10.05 -9.24
N ALA A 28 3.12 8.89 -9.59
CA ALA A 28 3.67 7.61 -9.22
C ALA A 28 5.06 7.37 -9.83
N ASN A 29 5.25 7.73 -11.10
CA ASN A 29 6.53 7.66 -11.78
C ASN A 29 7.58 8.55 -11.11
N ASP A 30 7.25 9.79 -10.78
CA ASP A 30 8.18 10.72 -10.11
C ASP A 30 8.62 10.21 -8.73
N ILE A 31 7.65 9.75 -7.92
CA ILE A 31 7.93 9.19 -6.60
C ILE A 31 8.75 7.90 -6.71
N PHE A 32 8.42 7.06 -7.69
CA PHE A 32 9.14 5.81 -7.95
C PHE A 32 10.60 6.05 -8.32
N GLN A 33 10.87 6.98 -9.25
CA GLN A 33 12.22 7.37 -9.62
C GLN A 33 13.01 7.91 -8.43
N ASN A 34 12.44 8.86 -7.69
CA ASN A 34 13.07 9.43 -6.49
C ASN A 34 13.35 8.37 -5.41
N THR A 35 12.44 7.41 -5.25
CA THR A 35 12.63 6.28 -4.34
C THR A 35 13.85 5.45 -4.75
N PHE A 36 13.99 5.13 -6.03
CA PHE A 36 15.12 4.34 -6.53
C PHE A 36 16.45 5.07 -6.46
N LEU A 37 16.48 6.39 -6.68
CA LEU A 37 17.67 7.21 -6.44
C LEU A 37 18.13 7.11 -4.99
N LYS A 38 17.21 7.27 -4.03
CA LYS A 38 17.51 7.16 -2.59
C LYS A 38 17.94 5.75 -2.19
N ILE A 39 17.36 4.72 -2.80
CA ILE A 39 17.81 3.35 -2.63
C ILE A 39 19.27 3.23 -3.08
N HIS A 40 19.61 3.74 -4.26
CA HIS A 40 20.96 3.65 -4.80
C HIS A 40 21.99 4.34 -3.91
N GLU A 41 21.70 5.57 -3.47
CA GLU A 41 22.56 6.35 -2.58
C GLU A 41 22.81 5.65 -1.23
N ASN A 42 21.80 4.97 -0.70
CA ASN A 42 21.85 4.42 0.66
C ASN A 42 22.02 2.90 0.71
N VAL A 43 22.17 2.22 -0.43
CA VAL A 43 22.24 0.74 -0.50
C VAL A 43 23.41 0.19 0.31
N SER A 44 24.51 0.94 0.39
CA SER A 44 25.71 0.58 1.17
C SER A 44 25.46 0.52 2.68
N SER A 45 24.43 1.21 3.18
CA SER A 45 24.03 1.18 4.59
C SER A 45 23.24 -0.08 4.98
N LEU A 46 22.76 -0.84 3.99
CA LEU A 46 21.91 -2.00 4.20
C LEU A 46 22.76 -3.22 4.58
N LYS A 47 22.93 -3.44 5.89
CA LYS A 47 23.77 -4.53 6.43
C LYS A 47 23.12 -5.93 6.39
N LYS A 48 21.80 -6.03 6.24
CA LYS A 48 21.06 -7.29 6.35
C LYS A 48 20.04 -7.47 5.23
N GLU A 49 20.19 -8.54 4.44
CA GLU A 49 19.29 -8.84 3.31
C GLU A 49 17.84 -9.10 3.74
N GLU A 50 17.63 -9.71 4.91
CA GLU A 50 16.31 -9.98 5.50
C GLU A 50 15.46 -8.71 5.72
N LYS A 51 16.09 -7.54 5.91
CA LYS A 51 15.39 -6.26 6.12
C LYS A 51 15.24 -5.42 4.86
N THR A 52 15.74 -5.90 3.73
CA THR A 52 15.75 -5.20 2.43
C THR A 52 14.37 -4.67 2.05
N ARG A 53 13.36 -5.55 2.05
CA ARG A 53 12.01 -5.17 1.63
C ARG A 53 11.41 -4.11 2.55
N ALA A 54 11.52 -4.29 3.87
CA ALA A 54 11.01 -3.33 4.83
C ALA A 54 11.67 -1.95 4.66
N TRP A 55 12.97 -1.92 4.39
CA TRP A 55 13.74 -0.70 4.16
C TRP A 55 13.36 0.01 2.85
N ILE A 56 13.25 -0.71 1.72
CA ILE A 56 12.80 -0.15 0.44
C ILE A 56 11.42 0.51 0.56
N PHE A 57 10.47 -0.22 1.16
CA PHE A 57 9.11 0.29 1.31
C PHE A 57 9.02 1.40 2.37
N GLN A 58 10.00 1.51 3.27
CA GLN A 58 10.10 2.66 4.16
C GLN A 58 10.50 3.92 3.39
N ILE A 59 11.47 3.82 2.47
CA ILE A 59 11.86 4.93 1.59
C ILE A 59 10.66 5.38 0.75
N ALA A 60 9.97 4.44 0.11
CA ALA A 60 8.78 4.76 -0.70
C ALA A 60 7.67 5.47 0.11
N ARG A 61 7.39 5.01 1.34
CA ARG A 61 6.42 5.68 2.22
C ARG A 61 6.85 7.10 2.56
N ASN A 62 8.13 7.31 2.80
CA ASN A 62 8.67 8.65 3.06
C ASN A 62 8.51 9.55 1.83
N GLU A 63 8.76 9.04 0.62
CA GLU A 63 8.57 9.81 -0.62
C GLU A 63 7.11 10.15 -0.90
N ILE A 64 6.20 9.19 -0.69
CA ILE A 64 4.76 9.44 -0.77
C ILE A 64 4.33 10.52 0.24
N PHE A 65 4.79 10.41 1.49
CA PHE A 65 4.47 11.40 2.52
C PHE A 65 5.02 12.78 2.17
N ASN A 66 6.25 12.85 1.66
CA ASN A 66 6.87 14.09 1.21
C ASN A 66 6.11 14.74 0.05
N HIS A 67 5.62 13.94 -0.90
CA HIS A 67 4.79 14.43 -1.99
C HIS A 67 3.51 15.08 -1.47
N PHE A 68 2.72 14.36 -0.67
CA PHE A 68 1.47 14.91 -0.12
C PHE A 68 1.68 16.10 0.82
N ARG A 69 2.79 16.14 1.57
CA ARG A 69 3.14 17.30 2.40
C ARG A 69 3.49 18.52 1.54
N LYS A 70 4.20 18.34 0.44
CA LYS A 70 4.50 19.43 -0.50
C LYS A 70 3.23 19.91 -1.20
N GLU A 71 2.36 18.99 -1.58
CA GLU A 71 1.05 19.30 -2.18
C GLU A 71 0.18 20.10 -1.20
N SER A 72 0.07 19.68 0.07
CA SER A 72 -0.69 20.44 1.07
C SER A 72 -0.13 21.85 1.31
N MET A 73 1.19 22.01 1.28
CA MET A 73 1.85 23.34 1.37
C MET A 73 1.63 24.21 0.12
N TYR A 74 1.37 23.59 -1.04
CA TYR A 74 1.08 24.30 -2.29
C TYR A 74 -0.40 24.70 -2.37
N VAL A 75 -1.31 23.84 -1.88
CA VAL A 75 -2.75 24.11 -1.82
C VAL A 75 -3.06 25.23 -0.81
N GLU A 76 -2.35 25.34 0.31
CA GLU A 76 -2.45 26.50 1.22
C GLU A 76 -2.07 27.83 0.55
N LYS A 77 -1.40 27.81 -0.61
CA LYS A 77 -0.97 29.02 -1.33
C LYS A 77 -1.79 29.33 -2.58
N VAL A 78 -2.73 28.46 -2.98
CA VAL A 78 -3.52 28.65 -4.20
C VAL A 78 -4.96 28.19 -3.96
N ASP A 79 -5.86 29.15 -3.72
CA ASP A 79 -7.32 28.99 -3.71
C ASP A 79 -7.86 28.70 -5.12
N THR A 80 -7.43 27.61 -5.74
CA THR A 80 -8.07 27.11 -6.97
C THR A 80 -8.25 25.60 -6.89
N VAL A 81 -9.51 25.20 -6.85
CA VAL A 81 -9.96 23.82 -7.04
C VAL A 81 -9.50 23.37 -8.44
N ARG A 82 -8.44 22.57 -8.50
CA ARG A 82 -8.10 21.83 -9.72
C ARG A 82 -9.00 20.61 -9.78
N GLU A 83 -9.95 20.62 -10.72
CA GLU A 83 -10.64 19.39 -11.14
C GLU A 83 -9.61 18.46 -11.77
N VAL A 84 -9.20 17.44 -11.02
CA VAL A 84 -8.36 16.35 -11.54
C VAL A 84 -9.28 15.45 -12.38
N PRO A 85 -8.98 15.23 -13.68
CA PRO A 85 -9.80 14.38 -14.52
C PRO A 85 -9.88 12.98 -13.90
N PHE A 86 -11.11 12.53 -13.63
CA PHE A 86 -11.39 11.18 -13.16
C PHE A 86 -11.01 10.17 -14.25
N GLN A 87 -9.78 9.67 -14.21
CA GLN A 87 -9.42 8.50 -14.99
C GLN A 87 -10.25 7.34 -14.45
N LYS A 88 -11.16 6.81 -15.28
CA LYS A 88 -11.84 5.53 -15.03
C LYS A 88 -10.75 4.47 -14.88
N TYR A 89 -10.51 4.05 -13.64
CA TYR A 89 -9.62 2.94 -13.35
C TYR A 89 -10.35 1.65 -13.74
N GLU A 90 -9.72 0.81 -14.55
CA GLU A 90 -10.13 -0.58 -14.71
C GLU A 90 -9.93 -1.29 -13.37
N ASP A 91 -10.95 -2.01 -12.92
CA ASP A 91 -10.98 -2.77 -11.67
C ASP A 91 -9.97 -3.92 -11.74
N ILE A 92 -8.71 -3.66 -11.39
CA ILE A 92 -7.63 -4.64 -11.49
C ILE A 92 -7.76 -5.80 -10.50
N CYS A 93 -8.72 -5.81 -9.57
CA CYS A 93 -8.80 -6.93 -8.63
C CYS A 93 -10.12 -7.02 -7.87
N CYS A 94 -10.53 -8.27 -7.58
CA CYS A 94 -11.54 -8.64 -6.57
C CYS A 94 -11.23 -8.16 -5.13
N PHE A 95 -10.15 -7.41 -4.92
CA PHE A 95 -9.72 -6.89 -3.63
C PHE A 95 -10.75 -5.95 -3.00
N ASP A 96 -11.43 -5.14 -3.81
CA ASP A 96 -12.46 -4.23 -3.31
C ASP A 96 -13.71 -4.98 -2.85
N LYS A 97 -14.03 -6.13 -3.46
CA LYS A 97 -15.06 -7.06 -2.96
C LYS A 97 -14.67 -7.63 -1.59
N PHE A 98 -13.42 -8.05 -1.42
CA PHE A 98 -12.97 -8.57 -0.12
C PHE A 98 -13.04 -7.53 1.00
N ILE A 99 -12.66 -6.28 0.74
CA ILE A 99 -12.81 -5.18 1.71
C ILE A 99 -14.30 -4.93 2.01
N SER A 100 -15.13 -4.93 0.97
CA SER A 100 -16.59 -4.75 1.10
C SER A 100 -17.27 -5.89 1.86
N ASP A 101 -16.67 -7.07 1.91
CA ASP A 101 -17.19 -8.20 2.68
C ASP A 101 -16.61 -8.30 4.11
N LEU A 102 -15.77 -7.34 4.54
CA LEU A 102 -15.31 -7.31 5.93
C LEU A 102 -16.43 -6.82 6.84
N PRO A 103 -16.56 -7.37 8.06
CA PRO A 103 -17.39 -6.75 9.09
C PRO A 103 -17.03 -5.28 9.26
N GLU A 104 -18.04 -4.42 9.42
CA GLU A 104 -17.92 -2.96 9.40
C GLU A 104 -16.82 -2.44 10.34
N ILE A 105 -16.77 -2.98 11.56
CA ILE A 105 -15.77 -2.61 12.58
C ILE A 105 -14.31 -2.82 12.14
N TYR A 106 -14.07 -3.77 11.24
CA TYR A 106 -12.75 -4.10 10.70
C TYR A 106 -12.48 -3.33 9.42
N ARG A 107 -13.51 -3.22 8.55
CA ARG A 107 -13.45 -2.46 7.32
C ARG A 107 -13.10 -1.00 7.59
N LEU A 108 -13.81 -0.36 8.51
CA LEU A 108 -13.63 1.05 8.85
C LEU A 108 -12.18 1.38 9.24
N VAL A 109 -11.56 0.54 10.07
CA VAL A 109 -10.17 0.73 10.50
C VAL A 109 -9.19 0.50 9.34
N ILE A 110 -9.45 -0.48 8.48
CA ILE A 110 -8.63 -0.73 7.28
C ILE A 110 -8.74 0.43 6.29
N GLU A 111 -9.94 0.94 6.03
CA GLU A 111 -10.15 2.06 5.11
C GLU A 111 -9.48 3.33 5.62
N LEU A 112 -9.71 3.73 6.88
CA LEU A 112 -9.13 4.94 7.44
C LEU A 112 -7.59 4.93 7.37
N ILE A 113 -6.97 3.79 7.65
CA ILE A 113 -5.50 3.69 7.72
C ILE A 113 -4.88 3.43 6.35
N TYR A 114 -5.39 2.44 5.62
CA TYR A 114 -4.75 1.95 4.40
C TYR A 114 -5.26 2.62 3.13
N ILE A 115 -6.49 3.14 3.13
CA ILE A 115 -7.06 3.85 1.97
C ILE A 115 -6.94 5.37 2.16
N LYS A 116 -7.39 5.88 3.31
CA LYS A 116 -7.38 7.32 3.64
C LYS A 116 -6.08 7.81 4.31
N GLY A 117 -5.13 6.91 4.57
CA GLY A 117 -3.78 7.26 5.03
C GLY A 117 -3.68 7.82 6.45
N ARG A 118 -4.72 7.67 7.29
CA ARG A 118 -4.74 8.18 8.67
C ARG A 118 -3.77 7.43 9.58
N ARG A 119 -3.23 8.10 10.61
CA ARG A 119 -2.37 7.45 11.60
C ARG A 119 -3.23 6.63 12.58
N GLN A 120 -2.71 5.50 13.06
CA GLN A 120 -3.44 4.65 14.03
C GLN A 120 -3.90 5.40 15.29
N LYS A 121 -3.08 6.35 15.76
CA LYS A 121 -3.41 7.19 16.93
C LYS A 121 -4.56 8.16 16.66
N GLU A 122 -4.70 8.65 15.43
CA GLU A 122 -5.80 9.54 15.03
C GLU A 122 -7.10 8.75 14.91
N VAL A 123 -7.03 7.57 14.28
CA VAL A 123 -8.18 6.65 14.16
C VAL A 123 -8.67 6.17 15.53
N ALA A 124 -7.76 5.93 16.47
CA ALA A 124 -8.13 5.58 17.84
C ALA A 124 -8.98 6.67 18.51
N LYS A 125 -8.60 7.94 18.31
CA LYS A 125 -9.35 9.09 18.83
C LYS A 125 -10.67 9.28 18.11
N GLU A 126 -10.66 9.21 16.78
CA GLU A 126 -11.85 9.39 15.93
C GLU A 126 -12.93 8.33 16.21
N LEU A 127 -12.52 7.10 16.50
CA LEU A 127 -13.43 5.99 16.81
C LEU A 127 -13.67 5.78 18.31
N GLU A 128 -13.15 6.67 19.17
CA GLU A 128 -13.25 6.60 20.63
C GLU A 128 -12.86 5.24 21.23
N ILE A 129 -11.79 4.63 20.71
CA ILE A 129 -11.26 3.34 21.17
C ILE A 129 -9.76 3.41 21.48
N SER A 130 -9.24 2.46 22.25
CA SER A 130 -7.81 2.38 22.53
C SER A 130 -6.98 2.06 21.27
N LEU A 131 -5.72 2.49 21.27
CA LEU A 131 -4.76 2.17 20.21
C LEU A 131 -4.56 0.65 20.07
N GLU A 132 -4.65 -0.07 21.18
CA GLU A 132 -4.58 -1.52 21.27
C GLU A 132 -5.77 -2.16 20.55
N ASN A 133 -6.98 -1.60 20.71
CA ASN A 133 -8.18 -2.05 20.01
C ASN A 133 -8.06 -1.80 18.50
N VAL A 134 -7.54 -0.64 18.08
CA VAL A 134 -7.23 -0.36 16.66
C VAL A 134 -6.28 -1.41 16.10
N LYS A 135 -5.16 -1.70 16.78
CA LYS A 135 -4.19 -2.72 16.36
C LYS A 135 -4.82 -4.12 16.27
N ALA A 136 -5.64 -4.49 17.26
CA ALA A 136 -6.34 -5.77 17.27
C ALA A 136 -7.34 -5.89 16.10
N ARG A 137 -8.10 -4.83 15.81
CA ARG A 137 -9.02 -4.76 14.67
C ARG A 137 -8.27 -4.86 13.34
N ILE A 138 -7.12 -4.18 13.18
CA ILE A 138 -6.27 -4.32 11.99
C ILE A 138 -5.79 -5.76 11.82
N LYS A 139 -5.32 -6.39 12.90
CA LYS A 139 -4.84 -7.77 12.86
C LYS A 139 -5.94 -8.72 12.39
N ARG A 140 -7.11 -8.67 13.04
CA ARG A 140 -8.26 -9.49 12.66
C ARG A 140 -8.73 -9.22 11.23
N ALA A 141 -8.77 -7.97 10.81
CA ALA A 141 -9.11 -7.59 9.45
C ALA A 141 -8.18 -8.27 8.43
N LYS A 142 -6.86 -8.25 8.69
CA LYS A 142 -5.87 -8.92 7.85
C LYS A 142 -6.03 -10.44 7.86
N ASP A 143 -6.32 -11.04 9.01
CA ASP A 143 -6.52 -12.49 9.10
C ASP A 143 -7.75 -12.93 8.29
N ILE A 144 -8.84 -12.18 8.35
CA ILE A 144 -10.06 -12.41 7.54
C ILE A 144 -9.75 -12.26 6.06
N LEU A 145 -9.09 -11.17 5.66
CA LEU A 145 -8.69 -10.93 4.28
C LEU A 145 -7.77 -12.05 3.76
N LYS A 146 -6.81 -12.48 4.56
CA LYS A 146 -5.89 -13.58 4.25
C LYS A 146 -6.65 -14.88 3.98
N LYS A 147 -7.58 -15.23 4.87
CA LYS A 147 -8.41 -16.43 4.73
C LYS A 147 -9.26 -16.38 3.45
N LYS A 148 -9.98 -15.27 3.21
CA LYS A 148 -10.82 -15.10 2.02
C LYS A 148 -10.00 -15.12 0.72
N PHE A 149 -8.82 -14.53 0.75
CA PHE A 149 -7.93 -14.51 -0.40
C PHE A 149 -7.44 -15.93 -0.73
N ASN A 150 -7.13 -16.75 0.28
CA ASN A 150 -6.76 -18.15 0.09
C ASN A 150 -7.93 -19.02 -0.39
N GLU A 151 -9.16 -18.70 0.04
CA GLU A 151 -10.36 -19.44 -0.37
C GLU A 151 -10.75 -19.16 -1.83
N CYS A 152 -10.60 -17.92 -2.32
CA CYS A 152 -10.89 -17.59 -3.73
C CYS A 152 -9.70 -17.81 -4.65
N CYS A 153 -8.52 -17.35 -4.25
CA CYS A 153 -7.31 -17.47 -5.04
C CYS A 153 -6.45 -18.59 -4.44
N LYS A 154 -6.05 -19.58 -5.25
CA LYS A 154 -5.18 -20.69 -4.84
C LYS A 154 -3.73 -20.24 -4.56
N TYR A 155 -3.55 -19.18 -3.79
CA TYR A 155 -2.26 -18.77 -3.28
C TYR A 155 -1.98 -19.50 -1.97
N GLU A 156 -0.80 -20.09 -1.88
CA GLU A 156 -0.26 -20.68 -0.67
C GLU A 156 0.68 -19.69 0.00
N PHE A 157 0.85 -19.82 1.31
CA PHE A 157 1.89 -19.09 2.03
C PHE A 157 3.09 -20.02 2.18
N ASP A 158 4.27 -19.57 1.75
CA ASP A 158 5.51 -20.26 2.08
C ASP A 158 5.81 -20.18 3.58
N GLU A 159 6.82 -20.92 4.03
CA GLU A 159 7.27 -20.97 5.43
C GLU A 159 7.66 -19.59 6.00
N ASN A 160 7.90 -18.61 5.13
CA ASN A 160 8.24 -17.23 5.47
C ASN A 160 7.03 -16.27 5.44
N GLY A 161 5.83 -16.80 5.22
CA GLY A 161 4.59 -16.02 5.13
C GLY A 161 4.45 -15.21 3.84
N LYS A 162 5.16 -15.58 2.77
CA LYS A 162 5.03 -15.00 1.44
C LYS A 162 3.99 -15.75 0.62
N LEU A 163 3.12 -15.02 -0.07
CA LEU A 163 2.18 -15.60 -1.04
C LEU A 163 2.95 -16.18 -2.24
N ILE A 164 2.72 -17.45 -2.55
CA ILE A 164 3.21 -18.20 -3.71
C ILE A 164 2.02 -18.87 -4.42
N GLY A 165 2.04 -18.99 -5.75
CA GLY A 165 0.95 -19.55 -6.55
C GLY A 165 0.45 -18.62 -7.66
N ASP A 166 -0.46 -19.10 -8.51
CA ASP A 166 -1.05 -18.35 -9.62
C ASP A 166 -2.48 -17.88 -9.28
N SER A 167 -2.90 -16.76 -9.89
CA SER A 167 -4.26 -16.21 -9.82
C SER A 167 -5.25 -17.11 -10.56
N ASN A 168 -5.60 -18.26 -9.99
CA ASN A 168 -6.65 -19.12 -10.53
C ASN A 168 -7.94 -18.96 -9.70
N CYS A 169 -8.43 -17.72 -9.58
CA CYS A 169 -9.73 -17.44 -8.96
C CYS A 169 -10.80 -17.26 -10.03
N SER A 170 -11.86 -18.06 -9.95
CA SER A 170 -13.04 -18.02 -10.81
C SER A 170 -13.80 -16.68 -10.78
N ILE A 171 -13.50 -15.83 -9.79
CA ILE A 171 -14.06 -14.47 -9.62
C ILE A 171 -13.23 -13.42 -10.37
N CYS A 172 -11.92 -13.65 -10.55
CA CYS A 172 -11.02 -12.76 -11.29
C CYS A 172 -11.10 -12.95 -12.82
N SER A 173 -11.75 -14.01 -13.28
CA SER A 173 -11.87 -14.37 -14.71
C SER A 173 -13.21 -13.97 -15.34
N LYS A 174 -14.08 -13.26 -14.61
CA LYS A 174 -15.36 -12.78 -15.16
C LYS A 174 -15.37 -11.25 -15.20
N GLU A 175 -15.10 -10.78 -16.42
CA GLU A 175 -15.42 -9.49 -17.06
C GLU A 175 -14.86 -8.22 -16.43
#